data_AF-A0A1C5T199-F1
#
_entry.id   AF-A0A1C5T199-F1
#
_cell.length_a   1.000
_cell.length_b   1.000
_cell.length_c   1.000
_cell.angle_alpha   90.00
_cell.angle_beta   90.00
_cell.angle_gamma   90.00
#
_symmetry.space_group_name_H-M   'P 1'
#
loop_
_entity.id
_entity.type
_entity.pdbx_description
1 polymer ?
#
loop_
_entity_poly.entity_id
_entity_poly.type
_entity_poly.pdbx_seq_one_letter_code
_entity_poly.pdbx_strand_id
1 'polypeptide(L)' 'MSGRLNSYLADIEEQAQERFERLIDQMKQAQGITEQLKADNAWEWVGRMNNIQACARETVDREMIYQ' A
#
# COMPACT_ATOMS: atom_id res chain seq x y z
N MET A 1 -15.91 10.47 27.72
CA MET A 1 -16.55 10.49 26.38
C MET A 1 -15.48 10.56 25.28
N SER A 2 -14.55 9.58 25.21
CA SER A 2 -13.52 9.53 24.14
C SER A 2 -13.55 8.23 23.31
N GLY A 3 -14.42 7.27 23.66
CA GLY A 3 -14.46 5.96 22.99
C GLY A 3 -15.03 5.97 21.57
N ARG A 4 -15.97 6.89 21.26
CA ARG A 4 -16.57 6.99 19.91
C ARG A 4 -15.66 7.64 18.86
N LEU A 5 -14.77 8.55 19.29
CA LEU A 5 -13.83 9.18 18.37
C LEU A 5 -12.72 8.19 18.00
N ASN A 6 -12.29 7.38 18.97
CA ASN A 6 -11.26 6.36 18.75
C ASN A 6 -11.76 5.21 17.87
N SER A 7 -13.02 4.79 18.01
CA SER A 7 -13.59 3.78 17.12
C SER A 7 -13.72 4.29 15.68
N TYR A 8 -14.17 5.53 15.49
CA TYR A 8 -14.29 6.12 14.16
C TYR A 8 -12.94 6.36 13.48
N LEU A 9 -11.90 6.72 14.24
CA LEU A 9 -10.52 6.79 13.75
C LEU A 9 -9.99 5.41 13.36
N ALA A 10 -10.24 4.38 14.18
CA ALA A 10 -9.84 3.02 13.86
C ALA A 10 -10.55 2.47 12.61
N ASP A 11 -11.84 2.74 12.43
CA ASP A 11 -12.60 2.33 11.24
C ASP A 11 -12.07 3.00 9.95
N ILE A 12 -11.58 4.24 10.04
CA ILE A 12 -10.96 4.95 8.90
C ILE A 12 -9.56 4.42 8.62
N GLU A 13 -8.76 4.18 9.66
CA GLU A 13 -7.43 3.57 9.50
C GLU A 13 -7.54 2.17 8.89
N GLU A 14 -8.51 1.35 9.32
CA GLU A 14 -8.75 0.02 8.77
C GLU A 14 -9.13 0.09 7.28
N GLN A 15 -10.05 1.00 6.90
CA GLN A 15 -10.43 1.18 5.50
C GLN A 15 -9.27 1.71 4.64
N ALA A 16 -8.44 2.61 5.17
CA ALA A 16 -7.27 3.10 4.47
C ALA A 16 -6.23 1.99 4.27
N GLN A 17 -6.04 1.16 5.30
CA GLN A 17 -5.14 0.01 5.27
C GLN A 17 -5.62 -1.06 4.27
N GLU A 18 -6.90 -1.44 4.28
CA GLU A 18 -7.47 -2.40 3.31
C GLU A 18 -7.31 -1.91 1.87
N ARG A 19 -7.51 -0.61 1.62
CA ARG A 19 -7.33 -0.01 0.29
C ARG A 19 -5.86 -0.02 -0.12
N PHE A 20 -4.97 0.30 0.80
CA PHE A 20 -3.53 0.26 0.58
C PHE A 20 -3.06 -1.16 0.24
N GLU A 21 -3.52 -2.16 0.99
CA GLU A 21 -3.20 -3.56 0.76
C GLU A 21 -3.73 -4.05 -0.60
N ARG A 22 -4.96 -3.68 -0.96
CA ARG A 22 -5.51 -3.97 -2.30
C ARG A 22 -4.70 -3.36 -3.43
N LEU A 23 -4.27 -2.11 -3.29
CA LEU A 23 -3.44 -1.41 -4.27
C LEU A 23 -2.08 -2.10 -4.43
N ILE A 24 -1.43 -2.44 -3.31
CA ILE A 24 -0.18 -3.19 -3.28
C ILE A 24 -0.35 -4.53 -4.01
N ASP A 25 -1.42 -5.28 -3.75
CA ASP A 25 -1.65 -6.57 -4.38
C ASP A 25 -1.95 -6.47 -5.88
N GLN A 26 -2.73 -5.48 -6.31
CA GLN A 26 -2.94 -5.20 -7.73
C GLN A 26 -1.61 -4.86 -8.44
N MET A 27 -0.76 -4.04 -7.81
CA MET A 27 0.54 -3.66 -8.38
C MET A 27 1.53 -4.82 -8.37
N LYS A 28 1.52 -5.69 -7.35
CA LYS A 28 2.29 -6.94 -7.34
C LYS A 28 1.89 -7.85 -8.48
N GLN A 29 0.58 -8.05 -8.71
CA GLN A 29 0.09 -8.85 -9.83
C GLN A 29 0.49 -8.24 -11.18
N ALA A 30 0.33 -6.93 -11.36
CA ALA A 30 0.70 -6.23 -12.59
C ALA A 30 2.20 -6.30 -12.90
N GLN A 31 3.06 -6.25 -11.87
CA GLN A 31 4.51 -6.35 -12.01
C GLN A 31 5.06 -7.79 -11.93
N GLY A 32 4.19 -8.79 -11.77
CA GLY A 32 4.58 -10.20 -11.63
C GLY A 32 5.44 -10.48 -10.40
N ILE A 33 5.29 -9.70 -9.33
CA ILE A 33 6.00 -9.91 -8.07
C ILE A 33 5.34 -11.07 -7.33
N THR A 34 5.93 -12.25 -7.47
CA THR A 34 5.47 -13.48 -6.80
C THR A 34 6.37 -13.83 -5.62
N GLU A 35 5.90 -14.72 -4.74
CA GLU A 35 6.77 -15.30 -3.70
C GLU A 35 7.94 -16.10 -4.29
N GLN A 36 7.80 -16.61 -5.52
CA GLN A 36 8.92 -17.24 -6.24
C GLN A 36 10.00 -16.22 -6.59
N LEU A 37 9.64 -15.01 -7.05
CA LEU A 37 10.60 -13.93 -7.26
C LEU A 37 11.31 -13.53 -5.96
N LYS A 38 10.61 -13.58 -4.83
CA LYS A 38 11.20 -13.34 -3.50
C LYS A 38 12.23 -14.41 -3.13
N ALA A 39 11.94 -15.68 -3.43
CA ALA A 39 12.81 -16.81 -3.16
C ALA A 39 14.04 -16.84 -4.09
N ASP A 40 13.85 -16.55 -5.37
CA ASP A 40 14.92 -16.54 -6.38
C ASP A 40 15.79 -15.28 -6.30
N ASN A 41 15.18 -14.11 -6.03
CA ASN A 41 15.89 -12.83 -6.04
C ASN A 41 15.27 -11.82 -5.06
N ALA A 42 15.53 -12.02 -3.77
CA ALA A 42 15.05 -11.16 -2.69
C ALA A 42 15.43 -9.68 -2.86
N TRP A 43 16.60 -9.37 -3.45
CA TRP A 43 17.03 -7.99 -3.69
C TRP A 43 16.19 -7.31 -4.77
N GLU A 44 15.92 -8.00 -5.88
CA GLU A 44 15.03 -7.48 -6.93
C GLU A 44 13.60 -7.32 -6.40
N TRP A 45 13.13 -8.27 -5.59
CA TRP A 45 11.83 -8.19 -4.94
C TRP A 45 11.71 -6.95 -4.05
N VAL A 46 12.71 -6.67 -3.20
CA VAL A 46 12.74 -5.46 -2.35
C VAL A 46 12.79 -4.19 -3.20
N GLY A 47 13.55 -4.19 -4.30
CA GLY A 47 13.61 -3.06 -5.22
C GLY A 47 12.27 -2.75 -5.88
N ARG A 48 11.58 -3.78 -6.38
CA ARG A 48 10.25 -3.63 -6.99
C ARG A 48 9.18 -3.25 -5.97
N MET A 49 9.21 -3.82 -4.77
CA MET A 49 8.32 -3.44 -3.67
C MET A 49 8.51 -1.97 -3.25
N ASN A 50 9.76 -1.49 -3.19
CA ASN A 50 10.04 -0.07 -2.93
C ASN A 50 9.47 0.83 -4.03
N ASN A 51 9.59 0.42 -5.30
CA ASN A 51 9.03 1.17 -6.42
C ASN A 51 7.48 1.25 -6.33
N ILE A 52 6.82 0.13 -6.01
CA ILE A 52 5.37 0.10 -5.78
C ILE A 52 4.98 1.06 -4.63
N GLN A 53 5.68 1.01 -3.50
CA GLN A 53 5.40 1.93 -2.37
C GLN A 53 5.61 3.40 -2.75
N ALA A 54 6.67 3.71 -3.50
CA ALA A 54 6.94 5.05 -3.97
C ALA A 54 5.82 5.54 -4.91
N CYS A 55 5.38 4.71 -5.85
CA CYS A 55 4.31 5.03 -6.79
C CYS A 55 2.94 5.17 -6.09
N ALA A 56 2.63 4.32 -5.11
CA ALA A 56 1.43 4.44 -4.30
C ALA A 56 1.44 5.74 -3.47
N ARG A 57 2.57 6.08 -2.85
CA ARG A 57 2.75 7.36 -2.13
C ARG A 57 2.58 8.56 -3.07
N GLU A 58 3.19 8.51 -4.25
CA GLU A 58 3.11 9.60 -5.22
C GLU A 58 1.68 9.80 -5.73
N THR A 59 0.91 8.72 -5.88
CA THR A 59 -0.51 8.78 -6.24
C THR A 59 -1.32 9.48 -5.13
N VAL A 60 -1.13 9.06 -3.87
CA VAL A 60 -1.82 9.64 -2.72
C VAL A 60 -1.44 11.11 -2.50
N ASP A 61 -0.14 11.44 -2.57
CA ASP A 61 0.34 12.82 -2.43
C ASP A 61 -0.21 13.71 -3.55
N ARG A 62 -0.29 13.19 -4.77
CA ARG A 62 -0.87 13.92 -5.90
C ARG A 62 -2.38 14.11 -5.72
N GLU A 63 -3.10 13.13 -5.20
CA GLU A 63 -4.52 13.30 -4.87
C GLU A 63 -4.74 14.33 -3.73
N MET A 64 -3.81 14.45 -2.79
CA MET A 64 -3.89 15.39 -1.67
C MET A 64 -3.50 16.84 -2.05
N ILE A 65 -2.49 17.01 -2.91
CA ILE A 65 -1.98 18.34 -3.31
C ILE A 65 -2.91 19.03 -4.32
N TYR A 66 -3.62 18.26 -5.15
CA TYR A 66 -4.59 18.79 -6.11
C TYR A 66 -6.01 18.97 -5.53
N GLN A 67 -6.17 18.83 -4.20
CA GLN A 67 -7.41 19.06 -3.47
C GLN A 67 -7.45 20.43 -2.80
#